data_AF-A0A4V0I4S4-F1
#
_entry.id   AF-A0A4V0I4S4-F1
#
_cell.length_a   1.000
_cell.length_b   1.000
_cell.length_c   1.000
_cell.angle_alpha   90.00
_cell.angle_beta   90.00
_cell.angle_gamma   90.00
#
_symmetry.space_group_name_H-M   'P 1'
#
loop_
_entity.id
_entity.type
_entity.pdbx_description
1 polymer ?
#
loop_
_entity_poly.entity_id
_entity_poly.type
_entity_poly.pdbx_seq_one_letter_code
_entity_poly.pdbx_strand_id
1 'polypeptide(L)'
;MMLKNVCGLLAVVVGMALAGGAGGQPPAKEAWTAITITDMHCANCAKKVCTEIEKQTGVAKTQTDMKTKTVYVLAKDGAVPSPKSLWEAVEKADETPTKLIGPSGTFTAKPKS
;
A
#
# COMPACT_ATOMS: atom_id res chain seq x y z
N MET A 1 -2.85 -23.40 -16.32
CA MET A 1 -2.15 -22.10 -16.24
C MET A 1 -3.03 -21.12 -15.49
N MET A 2 -2.82 -20.97 -14.19
CA MET A 2 -3.70 -20.20 -13.30
C MET A 2 -3.28 -18.73 -13.24
N LEU A 3 -4.24 -17.86 -13.56
CA LEU A 3 -4.29 -16.42 -13.30
C LEU A 3 -3.66 -16.07 -11.93
N LYS A 4 -2.47 -15.46 -11.93
CA LYS A 4 -1.86 -14.86 -10.74
C LYS A 4 -1.18 -13.54 -11.11
N ASN A 5 -1.69 -12.49 -10.48
CA ASN A 5 -0.98 -11.25 -10.16
C ASN A 5 -0.78 -10.28 -11.33
N VAL A 6 -1.89 -9.76 -11.82
CA VAL A 6 -1.92 -8.38 -12.31
C VAL A 6 -2.05 -7.46 -11.09
N CYS A 7 -0.96 -6.73 -10.81
CA CYS A 7 -1.01 -5.53 -9.99
C CYS A 7 -1.90 -4.53 -10.74
N GLY A 8 -3.17 -4.44 -10.32
CA GLY A 8 -4.22 -3.74 -11.04
C GLY A 8 -3.92 -2.25 -11.11
N LEU A 9 -3.49 -1.80 -12.29
CA LEU A 9 -3.32 -0.41 -12.65
C LEU A 9 -4.70 0.27 -12.68
N LEU A 10 -5.00 1.12 -11.71
CA LEU A 10 -6.21 1.92 -11.70
C LEU A 10 -6.10 3.03 -12.75
N ALA A 11 -6.84 2.90 -13.84
CA ALA A 11 -7.10 3.98 -14.78
C ALA A 11 -8.04 4.99 -14.11
N VAL A 12 -7.49 6.13 -13.69
CA VAL A 12 -8.26 7.25 -13.11
C VAL A 12 -9.06 7.92 -14.22
N VAL A 13 -10.39 7.81 -14.15
CA VAL A 13 -11.32 8.65 -14.91
C VAL A 13 -11.34 10.05 -14.28
N VAL A 14 -10.77 11.02 -14.98
CA VAL A 14 -10.67 12.42 -14.52
C VAL A 14 -11.98 13.14 -14.80
N GLY A 15 -12.87 13.17 -13.81
CA GLY A 15 -13.99 14.10 -13.72
C GLY A 15 -13.53 15.38 -13.02
N MET A 16 -13.59 16.50 -13.73
CA MET A 16 -13.06 17.81 -13.35
C MET A 16 -14.06 18.56 -12.45
N ALA A 17 -13.70 18.82 -11.19
CA ALA A 17 -14.40 19.76 -10.32
C ALA A 17 -13.44 20.35 -9.26
N LEU A 18 -13.67 21.61 -8.93
CA LEU A 18 -12.72 22.60 -8.41
C LEU A 18 -12.45 22.53 -6.89
N ALA A 19 -11.23 22.93 -6.53
CA ALA A 19 -10.76 23.46 -5.23
C ALA A 19 -10.85 22.57 -3.96
N GLY A 20 -9.68 22.11 -3.50
CA GLY A 20 -9.46 21.68 -2.11
C GLY A 20 -8.88 20.27 -1.94
N GLY A 21 -7.54 20.14 -2.05
CA GLY A 21 -6.76 19.09 -1.38
C GLY A 21 -7.22 17.63 -1.58
N ALA A 22 -7.21 17.14 -2.82
CA ALA A 22 -7.37 15.73 -3.13
C ALA A 22 -6.11 14.92 -2.77
N GLY A 23 -5.95 14.59 -1.50
CA GLY A 23 -5.35 13.30 -1.14
C GLY A 23 -6.41 12.24 -1.36
N GLY A 24 -6.36 11.52 -2.48
CA GLY A 24 -7.30 10.44 -2.78
C GLY A 24 -7.26 9.38 -1.68
N GLN A 25 -8.11 9.52 -0.68
CA GLN A 25 -8.28 8.52 0.35
C GLN A 25 -9.19 7.42 -0.22
N PRO A 26 -8.74 6.16 -0.29
CA PRO A 26 -9.59 5.06 -0.71
C PRO A 26 -10.85 5.00 0.18
N PRO A 27 -12.00 4.57 -0.38
CA PRO A 27 -13.30 4.62 0.28
C PRO A 27 -13.25 3.86 1.62
N ALA A 28 -13.65 4.55 2.69
CA ALA A 28 -13.53 4.16 4.10
C ALA A 28 -14.33 2.91 4.54
N LYS A 29 -14.75 2.04 3.61
CA LYS A 29 -15.45 0.79 3.93
C LYS A 29 -14.60 -0.46 3.70
N GLU A 30 -13.42 -0.31 3.09
CA GLU A 30 -12.41 -1.36 3.03
C GLU A 30 -11.14 -0.83 3.68
N ALA A 31 -10.55 -1.58 4.61
CA ALA A 31 -9.39 -1.16 5.39
C ALA A 31 -8.12 -1.19 4.53
N TRP A 32 -8.02 -0.23 3.61
CA TRP A 32 -6.85 0.01 2.80
C TRP A 32 -5.79 0.75 3.61
N THR A 33 -4.60 0.18 3.67
CA THR A 33 -3.40 0.83 4.22
C THR A 33 -2.50 1.26 3.06
N ALA A 34 -2.24 2.55 2.93
CA ALA A 34 -1.35 3.11 1.91
C ALA A 34 0.07 3.25 2.46
N ILE A 35 1.07 2.76 1.74
CA ILE A 35 2.49 2.81 2.10
C ILE A 35 3.27 3.49 0.97
N THR A 36 3.74 4.70 1.19
CA THR A 36 4.57 5.44 0.22
C THR A 36 6.03 5.05 0.37
N ILE A 37 6.70 4.81 -0.76
CA ILE A 37 8.08 4.33 -0.84
C ILE A 37 8.83 5.23 -1.83
N THR A 38 9.91 5.88 -1.41
CA THR A 38 10.61 6.86 -2.25
C THR A 38 11.41 6.20 -3.38
N ASP A 39 12.04 5.08 -3.06
CA ASP A 39 13.04 4.41 -3.91
C ASP A 39 12.44 3.36 -4.85
N MET A 40 11.11 3.32 -4.97
CA MET A 40 10.43 2.39 -5.88
C MET A 40 10.64 2.81 -7.34
N HIS A 41 11.78 2.41 -7.91
CA HIS A 41 12.22 2.78 -9.26
C HIS A 41 11.93 1.70 -10.30
N CYS A 42 11.54 0.49 -9.87
CA CYS A 42 11.40 -0.64 -10.77
C CYS A 42 10.16 -1.49 -10.48
N ALA A 43 9.57 -2.08 -11.52
CA ALA A 43 8.41 -2.98 -11.37
C ALA A 43 8.74 -4.24 -10.56
N ASN A 44 9.99 -4.70 -10.61
CA ASN A 44 10.45 -5.85 -9.82
C ASN A 44 10.53 -5.51 -8.32
N CYS A 45 10.91 -4.27 -8.01
CA CYS A 45 11.03 -3.71 -6.67
C CYS A 45 9.63 -3.64 -6.03
N ALA A 46 8.68 -3.06 -6.75
CA ALA A 46 7.26 -3.06 -6.39
C ALA A 46 6.73 -4.47 -6.14
N LYS A 47 7.03 -5.43 -7.03
CA LYS A 47 6.58 -6.81 -6.90
C LYS A 47 7.16 -7.51 -5.67
N LYS A 48 8.44 -7.30 -5.36
CA LYS A 48 9.08 -7.82 -4.14
C LYS A 48 8.38 -7.28 -2.89
N VAL A 49 8.18 -5.97 -2.81
CA VAL A 49 7.47 -5.32 -1.70
C VAL A 49 6.08 -5.92 -1.52
N CYS A 50 5.28 -6.02 -2.58
CA CYS A 50 3.96 -6.62 -2.54
C CYS A 50 4.00 -8.08 -2.05
N THR A 51 4.98 -8.85 -2.51
CA THR A 51 5.15 -10.25 -2.09
C THR A 51 5.47 -10.36 -0.60
N GLU A 52 6.34 -9.51 -0.05
CA GLU A 52 6.67 -9.52 1.38
C GLU A 52 5.50 -9.03 2.25
N ILE A 53 4.73 -8.06 1.76
CA ILE A 53 3.53 -7.56 2.43
C ILE A 53 2.43 -8.64 2.43
N GLU A 54 2.20 -9.33 1.31
CA GLU A 54 1.18 -10.38 1.20
C GLU A 54 1.46 -11.59 2.11
N LYS A 55 2.73 -11.79 2.53
CA LYS A 55 3.08 -12.78 3.55
C LYS A 55 2.66 -12.38 4.96
N GLN A 56 2.34 -11.11 5.21
CA GLN A 56 1.95 -10.65 6.54
C GLN A 56 0.55 -11.14 6.90
N THR A 57 0.38 -11.55 8.15
CA THR A 57 -0.92 -12.00 8.67
C THR A 57 -1.94 -10.86 8.62
N GLY A 58 -3.13 -11.17 8.11
CA GLY A 58 -4.22 -10.20 8.00
C GLY A 58 -4.24 -9.40 6.70
N VAL A 59 -3.30 -9.63 5.78
CA VAL A 59 -3.34 -9.04 4.42
C VAL A 59 -4.18 -9.91 3.48
N ALA A 60 -5.14 -9.29 2.80
CA ALA A 60 -5.96 -9.93 1.77
C ALA A 60 -5.38 -9.75 0.37
N LYS A 61 -4.94 -8.52 0.05
CA LYS A 61 -4.47 -8.15 -1.28
C LYS A 61 -3.54 -6.94 -1.22
N THR A 62 -2.64 -6.82 -2.18
CA THR A 62 -1.86 -5.60 -2.39
C THR A 62 -2.10 -5.01 -3.78
N GLN A 63 -1.98 -3.70 -3.89
CA GLN A 63 -1.99 -2.94 -5.14
C GLN A 63 -0.88 -1.91 -5.10
N THR A 64 -0.23 -1.66 -6.22
CA THR A 64 0.83 -0.66 -6.31
C THR A 64 0.48 0.40 -7.33
N ASP A 65 0.69 1.65 -6.94
CA ASP A 65 0.69 2.79 -7.83
C ASP A 65 2.13 3.27 -8.02
N MET A 66 2.68 3.00 -9.21
CA MET A 66 4.03 3.42 -9.58
C MET A 66 4.13 4.94 -9.83
N LYS A 67 3.02 5.63 -10.11
CA LYS A 67 3.02 7.09 -10.33
C LYS A 67 3.24 7.83 -9.01
N THR A 68 2.53 7.38 -7.97
CA THR A 68 2.63 7.94 -6.63
C THR A 68 3.62 7.18 -5.74
N LYS A 69 4.25 6.13 -6.26
CA LYS A 69 5.14 5.21 -5.56
C LYS A 69 4.54 4.71 -4.24
N THR A 70 3.26 4.37 -4.29
CA THR A 70 2.47 4.01 -3.11
C THR A 70 1.90 2.60 -3.27
N VAL A 71 2.07 1.78 -2.25
CA VAL A 71 1.50 0.43 -2.15
C VAL A 71 0.27 0.48 -1.25
N TYR A 72 -0.87 0.11 -1.79
CA TYR A 72 -2.12 -0.05 -1.07
C TYR A 72 -2.30 -1.50 -0.64
N VAL A 73 -2.57 -1.71 0.64
CA VAL A 73 -2.69 -3.02 1.27
C VAL A 73 -4.11 -3.15 1.79
N LEU A 74 -4.85 -4.11 1.25
CA LEU A 74 -6.18 -4.46 1.74
C LEU A 74 -6.05 -5.48 2.87
N ALA A 75 -6.64 -5.17 4.02
CA ALA A 75 -6.77 -6.13 5.11
C ALA A 75 -7.89 -7.16 4.85
N LYS A 76 -7.79 -8.34 5.47
CA LYS A 76 -8.89 -9.33 5.50
C LYS A 76 -10.02 -8.81 6.39
N ASP A 77 -11.25 -9.27 6.13
CA ASP A 77 -12.42 -8.93 6.95
C ASP A 77 -12.16 -9.22 8.44
N GLY A 78 -12.31 -8.18 9.27
CA GLY A 78 -12.09 -8.27 10.72
C GLY A 78 -10.62 -8.38 11.16
N ALA A 79 -9.66 -8.32 10.23
CA ALA A 79 -8.23 -8.30 10.54
C ALA A 79 -7.67 -6.88 10.35
N VAL A 80 -6.74 -6.49 11.22
CA VAL A 80 -5.94 -5.27 11.06
C VAL A 80 -4.48 -5.70 11.02
N PRO A 81 -3.81 -5.68 9.85
CA PRO A 81 -2.39 -5.99 9.78
C PRO A 81 -1.61 -4.97 10.62
N SER A 82 -0.60 -5.45 11.36
CA SER A 82 0.20 -4.56 12.20
C SER A 82 0.95 -3.55 11.32
N PRO A 83 0.82 -2.24 11.58
CA PRO A 83 1.56 -1.20 10.87
C PRO A 83 3.09 -1.44 10.89
N LYS A 84 3.60 -1.96 12.02
CA LYS A 84 5.00 -2.33 12.16
C LYS A 84 5.39 -3.48 11.25
N SER A 85 4.59 -4.55 11.20
CA SER A 85 4.85 -5.69 10.32
C SER A 85 4.83 -5.30 8.84
N LEU A 86 3.92 -4.40 8.46
CA LEU A 86 3.89 -3.84 7.11
C LEU A 86 5.14 -3.01 6.80
N TRP A 87 5.57 -2.16 7.74
CA TRP A 87 6.80 -1.37 7.59
C TRP A 87 8.03 -2.26 7.43
N GLU A 88 8.18 -3.27 8.29
CA GLU A 88 9.30 -4.21 8.24
C GLU A 88 9.28 -5.09 6.99
N ALA A 89 8.10 -5.40 6.44
CA ALA A 89 7.98 -6.13 5.18
C ALA A 89 8.55 -5.32 4.00
N VAL A 90 8.38 -4.00 4.00
CA VAL A 90 8.99 -3.12 2.99
C VAL A 90 10.51 -3.07 3.18
N GLU A 91 11.00 -2.91 4.42
CA GLU A 91 12.44 -2.94 4.72
C GLU A 91 13.09 -4.27 4.30
N LYS A 92 12.40 -5.40 4.50
CA LYS A 92 12.84 -6.74 4.04
C LYS A 92 12.91 -6.87 2.53
N ALA A 93 12.23 -6.02 1.78
CA ALA A 93 12.28 -5.98 0.32
C ALA A 93 13.39 -5.06 -0.21
N ASP A 94 14.31 -4.60 0.66
CA ASP A 94 15.36 -3.61 0.38
C ASP A 94 14.82 -2.23 -0.05
N GLU A 95 13.60 -1.90 0.38
CA GLU A 95 12.92 -0.64 0.06
C GLU A 95 12.65 0.17 1.33
N THR A 96 12.62 1.50 1.20
CA THR A 96 12.42 2.40 2.34
C THR A 96 11.01 3.00 2.33
N PRO A 97 10.12 2.59 3.24
CA PRO A 97 8.84 3.26 3.41
C PRO A 97 9.05 4.63 4.08
N THR A 98 8.40 5.67 3.55
CA THR A 98 8.46 7.03 4.10
C THR A 98 7.15 7.48 4.73
N LYS A 99 6.05 6.84 4.37
CA LYS A 99 4.73 7.14 4.91
C LYS A 99 3.87 5.89 4.91
N LEU A 100 3.15 5.65 5.99
CA LEU A 100 2.16 4.59 6.11
C LEU A 100 0.87 5.22 6.66
N ILE A 101 -0.23 5.10 5.94
CA ILE A 101 -1.56 5.59 6.34
C ILE A 101 -2.47 4.38 6.39
N GLY A 102 -3.00 4.03 7.56
CA GLY A 102 -3.92 2.91 7.72
C GLY A 102 -5.04 3.23 8.71
N PRO A 103 -5.95 2.26 8.95
CA PRO A 103 -7.02 2.41 9.94
C PRO A 103 -6.49 2.67 11.36
N SER A 104 -5.27 2.22 11.65
CA SER A 104 -4.60 2.44 12.94
C SER A 104 -3.95 3.83 13.08
N GLY A 105 -3.93 4.65 12.02
CA GLY A 105 -3.34 5.99 12.02
C GLY A 105 -2.37 6.24 10.88
N THR A 106 -1.75 7.44 10.91
CA THR A 106 -0.70 7.85 9.96
C THR A 106 0.67 7.82 10.63
N PHE A 107 1.63 7.17 10.00
CA PHE A 107 3.00 6.99 10.46
C PHE A 107 3.97 7.50 9.40
N THR A 108 4.82 8.46 9.76
CA THR A 108 5.89 9.00 8.90
C THR A 108 7.27 8.49 9.32
N ALA A 109 7.31 7.55 10.27
CA ALA A 109 8.50 6.89 10.78
C ALA A 109 8.11 5.48 11.21
N LYS A 110 9.11 4.60 11.39
CA LYS A 110 8.93 3.22 11.81
C LYS A 110 8.03 3.15 13.07
N PRO A 111 6.84 2.52 12.98
CA PRO A 111 5.95 2.40 14.12
C PRO A 111 6.61 1.60 15.24
N LYS A 112 6.57 2.10 16.48
CA LYS A 112 7.14 1.41 17.63
C LYS A 112 6.25 0.28 18.17
N SER A 113 4.97 0.21 17.77
CA SER A 113 3.98 -0.75 18.28
C SER A 113 2.89 -1.03 17.24
#